data_AF-A0A3N0GMD8-F1
#
_entry.id   AF-A0A3N0GMD8-F1
#
_cell.length_a   1.000
_cell.length_b   1.000
_cell.length_c   1.000
_cell.angle_alpha   90.00
_cell.angle_beta   90.00
_cell.angle_gamma   90.00
#
_symmetry.space_group_name_H-M   'P 1'
#
loop_
_entity.id
_entity.type
_entity.pdbx_description
1 polymer ?
#
loop_
_entity_poly.entity_id
_entity_poly.type
_entity_poly.pdbx_seq_one_letter_code
_entity_poly.pdbx_strand_id
1 'polypeptide(L)'
;MNTQTWHVSITLADDGSDVTARAELADGTHDVSGLGVVPASLHDTTGESPFALAAMRSLQSLTDALSYMADTDRLAATDQV
;
A
#
# COMPACT_ATOMS: atom_id res chain seq x y z
N MET A 1 -16.09 -3.10 24.04
CA MET A 1 -14.98 -2.90 23.08
C MET A 1 -15.49 -3.41 21.74
N ASN A 2 -15.62 -2.55 20.74
CA ASN A 2 -16.01 -2.98 19.40
C ASN A 2 -14.73 -3.24 18.61
N THR A 3 -14.47 -4.49 18.25
CA THR A 3 -13.34 -4.87 17.41
C THR A 3 -13.81 -4.90 15.97
N GLN A 4 -13.06 -4.29 15.06
CA GLN A 4 -13.24 -4.44 13.63
C GLN A 4 -12.01 -5.11 13.03
N THR A 5 -12.23 -5.99 12.06
CA THR A 5 -11.17 -6.67 11.31
C THR A 5 -11.21 -6.15 9.89
N TRP A 6 -10.08 -5.62 9.43
CA TRP A 6 -9.93 -5.07 8.09
C TRP A 6 -8.95 -5.95 7.30
N HIS A 7 -9.19 -6.08 5.99
CA HIS A 7 -8.39 -6.94 5.12
C HIS A 7 -7.64 -6.09 4.10
N VAL A 8 -6.33 -6.34 3.96
CA VAL A 8 -5.52 -5.79 2.88
C VAL A 8 -5.28 -6.88 1.84
N SER A 9 -5.65 -6.60 0.60
CA SER A 9 -5.39 -7.49 -0.54
C SER A 9 -4.14 -7.01 -1.26
N ILE A 10 -3.16 -7.91 -1.48
CA ILE A 10 -1.96 -7.59 -2.25
C ILE A 10 -1.97 -8.37 -3.55
N THR A 11 -1.99 -7.66 -4.67
CA THR A 11 -1.87 -8.25 -6.01
C THR A 11 -0.45 -8.03 -6.52
N LEU A 12 0.18 -9.08 -7.01
CA LEU A 12 1.54 -9.07 -7.54
C LEU A 12 1.51 -9.32 -9.06
N ALA A 13 2.33 -8.59 -9.82
CA ALA A 13 2.51 -8.79 -11.24
C ALA A 13 3.98 -8.64 -11.62
N ASP A 14 4.40 -9.40 -12.63
CA ASP A 14 5.74 -9.35 -13.23
C ASP A 14 5.54 -9.31 -14.75
N ASP A 15 5.99 -8.22 -15.37
CA ASP A 15 5.91 -8.04 -16.83
C ASP A 15 7.23 -8.36 -17.55
N GLY A 16 8.22 -8.89 -16.82
CA GLY A 16 9.57 -9.18 -17.30
C GLY A 16 10.52 -7.98 -17.24
N SER A 17 10.02 -6.77 -17.01
CA SER A 17 10.82 -5.56 -16.81
C SER A 17 10.75 -5.04 -15.38
N ASP A 18 9.57 -5.04 -14.76
CA ASP A 18 9.35 -4.61 -13.40
C ASP A 18 8.45 -5.62 -12.67
N VAL A 19 8.74 -5.85 -11.39
CA VAL A 19 7.82 -6.50 -10.46
C VAL A 19 7.02 -5.42 -9.75
N THR A 20 5.71 -5.50 -9.85
CA THR A 20 4.77 -4.57 -9.22
C THR A 20 3.92 -5.29 -8.17
N ALA A 21 3.60 -4.55 -7.11
CA ALA A 21 2.67 -4.98 -6.08
C ALA A 21 1.69 -3.85 -5.80
N ARG A 22 0.40 -4.18 -5.74
CA ARG A 22 -0.66 -3.24 -5.36
C ARG A 22 -1.32 -3.76 -4.09
N ALA A 23 -1.21 -3.00 -3.00
CA ALA A 23 -1.88 -3.27 -1.74
C ALA A 23 -3.14 -2.42 -1.67
N GLU A 24 -4.29 -3.04 -1.45
CA GLU A 24 -5.60 -2.38 -1.40
C GLU A 24 -6.27 -2.65 -0.06
N LEU A 25 -6.74 -1.57 0.57
CA LEU A 25 -7.61 -1.61 1.72
C LEU A 25 -8.97 -1.09 1.28
N ALA A 26 -9.92 -2.01 1.14
CA ALA A 26 -11.31 -1.68 0.85
C ALA A 26 -12.16 -2.00 2.08
N ASP A 27 -12.69 -0.96 2.74
CA ASP A 27 -13.61 -1.09 3.88
C ASP A 27 -15.09 -0.83 3.48
N GLY A 28 -15.35 -0.63 2.18
CA GLY A 28 -16.66 -0.31 1.61
C GLY A 28 -17.00 1.18 1.61
N THR A 29 -16.24 2.01 2.30
CA THR A 29 -16.37 3.47 2.36
C THR A 29 -15.15 4.21 1.80
N HIS A 30 -13.97 3.61 1.95
CA HIS A 30 -12.70 4.11 1.46
C HIS A 30 -12.05 3.06 0.57
N ASP A 31 -11.52 3.51 -0.55
CA ASP A 31 -10.67 2.72 -1.44
C ASP A 31 -9.27 3.36 -1.39
N VAL A 32 -8.41 2.78 -0.56
CA VAL A 32 -7.04 3.26 -0.39
C VAL A 32 -6.09 2.19 -0.91
N SER A 33 -5.20 2.60 -1.81
CA SER A 33 -4.24 1.70 -2.42
C SER A 33 -2.82 2.23 -2.34
N GLY A 34 -1.86 1.35 -2.11
CA GLY A 34 -0.42 1.61 -2.20
C GLY A 34 0.21 0.82 -3.34
N LEU A 35 1.16 1.44 -4.05
CA LEU A 35 1.89 0.83 -5.15
C LEU A 35 3.36 0.62 -4.77
N GLY A 36 3.85 -0.59 -4.98
CA GLY A 36 5.26 -0.93 -4.89
C GLY A 36 5.78 -1.37 -6.26
N VAL A 37 6.92 -0.85 -6.68
CA VAL A 37 7.58 -1.23 -7.94
C VAL A 37 9.03 -1.59 -7.65
N VAL A 38 9.49 -2.69 -8.23
CA VAL A 38 10.88 -3.17 -8.19
C VAL A 38 11.36 -3.41 -9.62
N PRO A 39 12.29 -2.59 -10.11
CA PRO A 39 12.88 -2.79 -11.42
C PRO A 39 13.68 -4.10 -11.54
N ALA A 40 13.67 -4.71 -12.73
CA ALA A 40 14.45 -5.92 -13.03
C ALA A 40 15.94 -5.76 -12.79
N SER A 41 16.47 -4.55 -12.93
CA SER A 41 17.87 -4.23 -12.62
C SER A 41 18.25 -4.52 -11.17
N LEU A 42 17.27 -4.61 -10.27
CA LEU A 42 17.47 -4.91 -8.86
C LEU A 42 17.23 -6.38 -8.49
N HIS A 43 16.73 -7.22 -9.41
CA HIS A 43 16.37 -8.62 -9.13
C HIS A 43 17.53 -9.45 -8.58
N ASP A 44 18.74 -9.25 -9.10
CA ASP A 44 19.93 -10.06 -8.73
C ASP A 44 20.86 -9.36 -7.74
N THR A 45 20.63 -8.08 -7.45
CA THR A 45 21.60 -7.26 -6.68
C THR A 45 21.53 -7.45 -5.17
N THR A 46 20.39 -7.86 -4.64
CA THR A 46 20.15 -7.93 -3.18
C THR A 46 20.03 -9.35 -2.64
N GLY A 47 19.83 -10.36 -3.50
CA GLY A 47 19.50 -11.73 -3.08
C GLY A 47 18.12 -11.86 -2.44
N GLU A 48 17.34 -10.79 -2.40
CA GLU A 48 15.96 -10.76 -1.89
C GLU A 48 14.95 -11.01 -3.00
N SER A 49 13.80 -11.60 -2.67
CA SER A 49 12.73 -11.81 -3.66
C SER A 49 12.18 -10.45 -4.13
N PRO A 50 12.18 -10.14 -5.44
CA PRO A 50 11.64 -8.89 -5.95
C PRO A 50 10.14 -8.74 -5.68
N PHE A 51 9.40 -9.85 -5.60
CA PHE A 51 8.00 -9.87 -5.16
C PHE A 51 7.85 -9.45 -3.71
N ALA A 52 8.71 -9.93 -2.81
CA ALA A 52 8.66 -9.53 -1.40
C ALA A 52 9.00 -8.04 -1.25
N LEU A 53 10.01 -7.56 -1.99
CA LEU A 53 10.38 -6.15 -1.96
C LEU A 53 9.27 -5.25 -2.54
N ALA A 54 8.64 -5.65 -3.64
CA ALA A 54 7.49 -4.94 -4.20
C ALA A 54 6.33 -4.91 -3.20
N ALA A 55 6.01 -6.05 -2.58
CA ALA A 55 4.97 -6.14 -1.55
C ALA A 55 5.25 -5.20 -0.36
N MET A 56 6.47 -5.18 0.16
CA MET A 56 6.87 -4.27 1.24
C MET A 56 6.72 -2.79 0.84
N ARG A 57 7.16 -2.43 -0.36
CA ARG A 57 6.99 -1.07 -0.90
C ARG A 57 5.53 -0.68 -1.05
N SER A 58 4.68 -1.62 -1.49
CA SER A 58 3.24 -1.37 -1.63
C SER A 58 2.55 -1.13 -0.29
N LEU A 59 2.94 -1.87 0.75
CA LEU A 59 2.43 -1.68 2.11
C LEU A 59 2.91 -0.36 2.74
N GLN A 60 4.15 0.03 2.46
CA GLN A 60 4.67 1.33 2.91
C GLN A 60 3.90 2.48 2.26
N SER A 61 3.71 2.43 0.94
CA SER A 61 2.89 3.40 0.21
C SER A 61 1.44 3.43 0.72
N LEU A 62 0.85 2.29 1.07
CA LEU A 62 -0.48 2.22 1.66
C LEU A 62 -0.52 2.87 3.05
N THR A 63 0.52 2.67 3.86
CA THR A 63 0.64 3.30 5.19
C THR A 63 0.68 4.82 5.08
N ASP A 64 1.44 5.35 4.11
CA ASP A 64 1.51 6.80 3.85
C ASP A 64 0.14 7.35 3.41
N ALA A 65 -0.56 6.63 2.53
CA ALA A 65 -1.89 7.01 2.06
C ALA A 65 -2.93 7.02 3.18
N LEU A 66 -2.90 6.03 4.08
CA LEU A 66 -3.78 5.99 5.26
C LEU A 66 -3.46 7.11 6.25
N SER A 67 -2.19 7.45 6.42
CA SER A 67 -1.77 8.55 7.28
C SER A 67 -2.29 9.89 6.75
N TYR A 68 -2.19 10.10 5.43
CA TYR A 68 -2.74 11.28 4.77
C TYR A 68 -4.26 11.39 4.90
N MET A 69 -4.98 10.28 4.75
CA MET A 69 -6.44 10.24 4.95
C MET A 69 -6.80 10.61 6.40
N ALA A 70 -6.12 10.03 7.38
CA ALA A 70 -6.35 10.33 8.79
C ALA A 70 -6.04 11.79 9.17
N ASP A 71 -5.02 12.40 8.53
CA ASP A 71 -4.73 13.83 8.67
C ASP A 71 -5.84 14.70 8.04
N THR A 72 -6.33 14.31 6.87
CA THR A 72 -7.40 15.02 6.16
C THR A 72 -8.71 15.00 6.95
N ASP A 73 -9.11 13.84 7.49
CA ASP A 73 -10.31 13.71 8.33
C ASP A 73 -10.22 14.57 9.59
N ARG A 74 -9.04 14.62 10.21
CA ARG A 74 -8.81 15.45 11.41
C ARG A 74 -8.95 16.94 11.09
N LEU A 75 -8.40 17.39 9.97
CA LEU A 75 -8.49 18.78 9.54
C LEU A 75 -9.94 19.16 9.18
N ALA A 76 -10.65 18.29 8.46
CA ALA A 76 -12.06 18.50 8.13
C ALA A 76 -12.95 18.61 9.38
N ALA A 77 -12.66 17.83 10.42
CA ALA A 77 -13.35 17.93 11.71
C ALA A 77 -13.01 19.21 12.49
N THR A 78 -11.83 19.80 12.27
CA THR A 78 -11.39 21.02 12.95
C THR A 78 -12.01 22.27 12.33
N ASP A 79 -12.27 22.28 11.02
CA ASP A 79 -12.89 23.40 10.30
C ASP A 79 -14.42 23.55 10.56
N GLN A 80 -15.02 22.58 11.27
CA GLN A 80 -16.43 22.57 11.65
C GLN A 80 -16.70 23.07 13.10
N VAL A 81 -15.68 23.56 13.81
CA VAL A 81 -15.75 24.09 15.18
C VAL A 81 -15.50 25.59 15.20
#